data_AF-A0A9W7DDE9-F1
#
_entry.id   AF-A0A9W7DDE9-F1
#
_cell.length_a   1.000
_cell.length_b   1.000
_cell.length_c   1.000
_cell.angle_alpha   90.00
_cell.angle_beta   90.00
_cell.angle_gamma   90.00
#
_symmetry.space_group_name_H-M   'P 1'
#
loop_
_entity.id
_entity.type
_entity.pdbx_description
1 polymer ?
#
loop_
_entity_poly.entity_id
_entity_poly.type
_entity_poly.pdbx_seq_one_letter_code
_entity_poly.pdbx_strand_id
1 'polypeptide(L)'
;MCASLVKLDSTNLVQDGYNSTWKYSFPGSAADFKDVACAVQSISMYNSEYNIDAAQFWNNSFKIEFRQLEPHPLVYYAAQFDFSATPTTLPTAGGTWTRPASGLYSSGSTGLPTTTRVPRIIIHNAAFGKVVGLTTGTYPSAPATVSSAQLSNTIPQIHPTSSYIVRYDLIKNEYVASGDILSAFNRGDAQVGQLISYKPSQYAWMNCHNGARTSITISIFNQNDTKVKFRDTSVSIMLLLRPKK
;
A
#
# COMPACT_ATOMS: atom_id res chain seq x y z
N MET A 1 -10.46 19.33 33.91
CA MET A 1 -9.52 18.20 34.13
C MET A 1 -8.50 18.25 33.01
N CYS A 2 -7.22 18.40 33.33
CA CYS A 2 -6.16 18.46 32.33
C CYS A 2 -5.86 17.05 31.83
N ALA A 3 -5.80 16.87 30.51
CA ALA A 3 -5.28 15.65 29.91
C ALA A 3 -3.76 15.76 29.79
N SER A 4 -3.05 14.67 30.03
CA SER A 4 -1.61 14.56 29.75
C SER A 4 -1.40 14.14 28.30
N LEU A 5 -0.34 14.66 27.68
CA LEU A 5 0.02 14.39 26.29
C LEU A 5 1.21 13.44 26.24
N VAL A 6 1.11 12.41 25.40
CA VAL A 6 2.26 11.58 25.00
C VAL A 6 2.45 11.74 23.49
N LYS A 7 3.67 12.12 23.10
CA LYS A 7 4.09 12.21 21.70
C LYS A 7 4.97 11.03 21.36
N LEU A 8 4.66 10.33 20.27
CA LEU A 8 5.58 9.41 19.62
C LEU A 8 5.98 9.95 18.25
N ASP A 9 7.25 9.77 17.90
CA ASP A 9 7.78 10.10 16.59
C ASP A 9 8.79 9.04 16.11
N SER A 10 9.55 9.35 15.05
CA SER A 10 10.51 8.43 14.45
C SER A 10 11.57 7.91 15.44
N THR A 11 11.85 8.63 16.53
CA THR A 11 12.79 8.17 17.57
C THR A 11 12.24 7.01 18.40
N ASN A 12 10.92 6.83 18.43
CA ASN A 12 10.26 5.74 19.14
C ASN A 12 10.05 4.49 18.27
N LEU A 13 10.49 4.53 17.01
CA LEU A 13 10.24 3.46 16.06
C LEU A 13 10.94 2.16 16.47
N VAL A 14 10.18 1.07 16.50
CA VAL A 14 10.71 -0.28 16.71
C VAL A 14 11.24 -0.82 15.38
N GLN A 15 12.49 -1.29 15.39
CA GLN A 15 13.14 -1.87 14.22
C GLN A 15 12.66 -3.32 13.99
N ASP A 16 11.42 -3.46 13.49
CA ASP A 16 10.78 -4.75 13.15
C ASP A 16 10.65 -4.98 11.63
N GLY A 17 11.14 -4.05 10.81
CA GLY A 17 11.08 -4.10 9.34
C GLY A 17 9.76 -3.61 8.73
N TYR A 18 8.77 -3.24 9.56
CA TYR A 18 7.47 -2.72 9.10
C TYR A 18 7.33 -1.21 9.24
N ASN A 19 8.12 -0.55 10.11
CA ASN A 19 8.02 0.89 10.38
C ASN A 19 6.61 1.34 10.83
N SER A 20 5.84 0.45 11.45
CA SER A 20 4.46 0.69 11.90
C SER A 20 4.26 0.45 13.40
N THR A 21 5.35 0.23 14.13
CA THR A 21 5.34 -0.01 15.58
C THR A 21 6.20 1.05 16.26
N TRP A 22 5.64 1.71 17.28
CA TRP A 22 6.37 2.69 18.09
C TRP A 22 6.26 2.35 19.57
N LYS A 23 7.38 2.43 20.28
CA LYS A 23 7.49 2.16 21.71
C LYS A 23 7.98 3.42 22.43
N TYR A 24 7.17 3.92 23.36
CA TYR A 24 7.55 4.99 24.26
C TYR A 24 7.98 4.40 25.60
N SER A 25 9.20 4.72 26.03
CA SER A 25 9.73 4.34 27.34
C SER A 25 9.64 5.53 28.29
N PHE A 26 9.03 5.35 29.47
CA PHE A 26 8.93 6.42 30.45
C PHE A 26 10.31 6.73 31.05
N PRO A 27 10.69 8.02 31.16
CA PRO A 27 11.98 8.39 31.73
C PRO A 27 12.00 8.16 33.25
N GLY A 28 13.12 7.63 33.75
CA GLY A 28 13.41 7.48 35.18
C GLY A 28 12.74 6.29 35.87
N SER A 29 11.41 6.18 35.80
CA SER A 29 10.66 5.12 36.47
C SER A 29 9.38 4.73 35.73
N ALA A 30 8.73 3.64 36.16
CA ALA A 30 7.46 3.23 35.58
C ALA A 30 6.36 4.27 35.85
N ALA A 31 5.55 4.55 34.82
CA ALA A 31 4.34 5.34 34.99
C ALA A 31 3.23 4.45 35.55
N ASP A 32 2.56 4.93 36.61
CA ASP A 32 1.42 4.23 37.20
C ASP A 32 0.11 4.66 36.52
N PHE A 33 -0.58 3.69 35.92
CA PHE A 33 -1.87 3.90 35.31
C PHE A 33 -2.95 3.45 36.28
N LYS A 34 -3.72 4.39 36.82
CA LYS A 34 -4.86 4.09 37.68
C LYS A 34 -6.09 4.83 37.18
N ASP A 35 -7.08 4.06 36.75
CA ASP A 35 -8.35 4.56 36.25
C ASP A 35 -8.11 5.60 35.16
N VAL A 36 -7.29 5.25 34.16
CA VAL A 36 -6.93 6.15 33.05
C VAL A 36 -7.71 5.76 31.80
N ALA A 37 -8.13 6.76 31.02
CA ALA A 37 -8.61 6.58 29.66
C ALA A 37 -7.66 7.25 28.67
N CYS A 38 -7.53 6.67 27.48
CA CYS A 38 -6.68 7.16 26.41
C CYS A 38 -7.50 7.45 25.14
N ALA A 39 -7.07 8.46 24.37
CA ALA A 39 -7.61 8.77 23.06
C ALA A 39 -6.48 9.23 22.12
N VAL A 40 -6.66 9.06 20.82
CA VAL A 40 -5.79 9.68 19.82
C VAL A 40 -6.14 11.16 19.70
N GLN A 41 -5.16 12.05 19.89
CA GLN A 41 -5.31 13.47 19.58
C GLN A 41 -5.14 13.71 18.07
N SER A 42 -4.06 13.17 17.51
CA SER A 42 -3.75 13.26 16.09
C SER A 42 -2.71 12.23 15.68
N ILE A 43 -2.74 11.86 14.41
CA ILE A 43 -1.71 11.08 13.74
C ILE A 43 -1.36 11.81 12.44
N SER A 44 -0.09 12.13 12.25
CA SER A 44 0.44 12.68 11.01
C SER A 44 1.55 11.77 10.50
N MET A 45 1.41 11.27 9.27
CA MET A 45 2.41 10.39 8.66
C MET A 45 2.31 10.44 7.14
N TYR A 46 3.39 10.16 6.41
CA TYR A 46 3.31 10.06 4.96
C TYR A 46 2.63 8.77 4.52
N ASN A 47 1.77 8.86 3.50
CA ASN A 47 1.24 7.71 2.77
C ASN A 47 2.36 7.05 1.98
N SER A 48 3.17 6.28 2.69
CA SER A 48 4.35 5.59 2.18
C SER A 48 4.15 4.07 2.18
N GLU A 49 2.89 3.63 2.28
CA GLU A 49 2.54 2.25 2.04
C GLU A 49 2.75 1.94 0.56
N TYR A 50 3.50 0.88 0.30
CA TYR A 50 3.90 0.54 -1.05
C TYR A 50 3.24 -0.77 -1.45
N ASN A 51 2.36 -0.71 -2.46
CA ASN A 51 1.60 -1.87 -2.90
C ASN A 51 2.46 -2.93 -3.58
N ILE A 52 3.70 -2.61 -3.95
CA ILE A 52 4.62 -3.50 -4.68
C ILE A 52 5.76 -3.89 -3.73
N ASP A 53 5.53 -4.88 -2.86
CA ASP A 53 6.51 -5.27 -1.84
C ASP A 53 6.88 -6.74 -1.95
N ALA A 54 8.16 -7.03 -2.14
CA ALA A 54 8.69 -8.38 -2.28
C ALA A 54 8.45 -9.26 -1.04
N ALA A 55 8.46 -8.65 0.14
CA ALA A 55 8.36 -9.37 1.41
C ALA A 55 6.91 -9.54 1.86
N GLN A 56 6.09 -8.49 1.72
CA GLN A 56 4.71 -8.49 2.20
C GLN A 56 3.73 -9.04 1.16
N PHE A 57 3.95 -8.74 -0.12
CA PHE A 57 3.01 -9.03 -1.20
C PHE A 57 3.60 -9.91 -2.31
N TRP A 58 4.92 -10.14 -2.33
CA TRP A 58 5.61 -10.96 -3.33
C TRP A 58 5.36 -10.50 -4.78
N ASN A 59 4.99 -9.24 -4.98
CA ASN A 59 4.48 -8.71 -6.25
C ASN A 59 5.43 -7.69 -6.91
N ASN A 60 6.72 -7.75 -6.57
CA ASN A 60 7.78 -6.85 -7.07
C ASN A 60 8.46 -7.30 -8.35
N SER A 61 8.09 -8.46 -8.89
CA SER A 61 8.59 -8.94 -10.18
C SER A 61 7.45 -8.90 -11.19
N PHE A 62 7.63 -8.12 -12.25
CA PHE A 62 6.78 -8.20 -13.44
C PHE A 62 7.66 -7.98 -14.68
N LYS A 63 7.37 -8.71 -15.76
CA LYS A 63 8.05 -8.54 -17.05
C LYS A 63 7.06 -7.97 -18.04
N ILE A 64 7.37 -6.79 -18.58
CA ILE A 64 6.60 -6.14 -19.66
C ILE A 64 7.55 -5.87 -20.83
N GLU A 65 7.10 -6.19 -22.04
CA GLU A 65 7.62 -5.65 -23.30
C GLU A 65 6.43 -4.87 -23.94
N PHE A 66 6.64 -3.58 -24.24
CA PHE A 66 5.73 -2.41 -24.46
C PHE A 66 4.34 -2.63 -25.14
N ARG A 67 3.28 -1.79 -25.00
CA ARG A 67 3.06 -0.36 -24.65
C ARG A 67 1.65 -0.14 -24.01
N GLN A 68 1.57 0.80 -23.05
CA GLN A 68 0.43 1.64 -22.56
C GLN A 68 -0.83 0.95 -21.99
N LEU A 69 -1.07 1.22 -20.70
CA LEU A 69 -2.33 0.96 -20.00
C LEU A 69 -3.19 2.22 -20.13
N GLU A 70 -4.34 2.11 -20.77
CA GLU A 70 -5.36 3.16 -20.74
C GLU A 70 -6.42 2.84 -19.68
N PRO A 71 -6.81 3.80 -18.82
CA PRO A 71 -8.02 3.65 -18.03
C PRO A 71 -9.22 3.53 -18.98
N HIS A 72 -9.94 2.41 -18.93
CA HIS A 72 -11.14 2.24 -19.75
C HIS A 72 -12.21 3.27 -19.35
N PRO A 73 -12.86 3.97 -20.30
CA PRO A 73 -13.91 4.91 -19.98
C PRO A 73 -15.21 4.18 -19.55
N LEU A 74 -15.61 4.38 -18.30
CA LEU A 74 -16.98 4.64 -17.86
C LEU A 74 -18.05 3.51 -17.74
N VAL A 75 -17.72 2.20 -17.66
CA VAL A 75 -18.76 1.18 -17.34
C VAL A 75 -18.37 0.19 -16.23
N TYR A 76 -17.08 -0.08 -16.03
CA TYR A 76 -16.60 -1.05 -15.05
C TYR A 76 -15.38 -0.53 -14.29
N TYR A 77 -15.27 -0.88 -13.00
CA TYR A 77 -14.03 -0.71 -12.24
C TYR A 77 -13.04 -1.81 -12.65
N ALA A 78 -12.45 -1.63 -13.84
CA ALA A 78 -11.63 -2.62 -14.53
C ALA A 78 -10.41 -1.95 -15.18
N ALA A 79 -9.30 -2.69 -15.25
CA ALA A 79 -8.13 -2.29 -16.02
C ALA A 79 -8.20 -2.92 -17.43
N GLN A 80 -7.69 -2.23 -18.45
CA GLN A 80 -7.52 -2.78 -19.79
C GLN A 80 -6.04 -2.93 -20.12
N PHE A 81 -5.68 -4.11 -20.62
CA PHE A 81 -4.36 -4.40 -21.17
C PHE A 81 -4.45 -4.49 -22.68
N ASP A 82 -3.78 -3.57 -23.38
CA ASP A 82 -3.71 -3.57 -24.83
C ASP A 82 -2.44 -4.27 -25.31
N PHE A 83 -2.64 -5.35 -26.06
CA PHE A 83 -1.56 -6.09 -26.69
C PHE A 83 -1.49 -5.73 -28.16
N SER A 84 -0.43 -5.03 -28.53
CA SER A 84 -0.23 -4.56 -29.90
C SER A 84 0.59 -5.56 -30.72
N ALA A 85 0.13 -5.82 -31.93
CA ALA A 85 0.87 -6.55 -32.96
C ALA A 85 2.21 -5.85 -33.27
N THR A 86 3.29 -6.62 -33.30
CA THR A 86 4.61 -6.11 -33.70
C THR A 86 4.59 -5.76 -35.21
N PRO A 87 5.01 -4.55 -35.61
CA PRO A 87 5.04 -4.15 -37.02
C PRO A 87 6.02 -4.98 -37.85
N THR A 88 5.60 -5.39 -39.04
CA THR A 88 6.46 -6.06 -40.03
C THR A 88 7.05 -5.08 -41.05
N THR A 89 6.48 -3.88 -41.12
CA THR A 89 6.94 -2.78 -41.97
C THR A 89 7.06 -1.50 -41.14
N LEU A 90 7.85 -0.56 -41.64
CA LEU A 90 7.88 0.79 -41.08
C LEU A 90 6.50 1.46 -41.29
N PRO A 91 6.07 2.34 -40.36
CA PRO A 91 4.85 3.10 -40.55
C PRO A 91 4.92 3.93 -41.84
N THR A 92 3.81 4.02 -42.57
CA THR A 92 3.69 4.90 -43.75
C THR A 92 3.04 6.24 -43.42
N ALA A 93 2.34 6.32 -42.28
CA ALA A 93 1.73 7.55 -41.77
C ALA A 93 2.73 8.35 -40.92
N GLY A 94 2.71 9.68 -41.08
CA GLY A 94 3.48 10.60 -40.23
C GLY A 94 4.92 10.89 -40.66
N GLY A 95 5.38 10.39 -41.81
CA GLY A 95 6.67 10.75 -42.41
C GLY A 95 7.54 9.56 -42.84
N THR A 96 8.78 9.86 -43.24
CA THR A 96 9.79 8.86 -43.62
C THR A 96 10.49 8.34 -42.37
N TRP A 97 10.11 7.13 -41.94
CA TRP A 97 10.76 6.46 -40.82
C TRP A 97 11.97 5.67 -41.31
N THR A 98 13.05 5.67 -40.55
CA THR A 98 14.23 4.85 -40.81
C THR A 98 14.54 3.97 -39.60
N ARG A 99 15.10 2.79 -39.86
CA ARG A 99 15.54 1.89 -38.80
C ARG A 99 16.91 2.35 -38.28
N PRO A 100 17.22 2.16 -36.99
CA PRO A 100 18.57 2.30 -36.47
C PRO A 100 19.56 1.41 -37.23
N ALA A 101 20.85 1.77 -37.20
CA ALA A 101 21.90 0.99 -37.86
C ALA A 101 22.19 -0.34 -37.14
N SER A 102 22.17 -0.35 -35.80
CA SER A 102 22.46 -1.53 -34.95
C SER A 102 21.32 -1.84 -33.96
N GLY A 103 21.31 -3.05 -33.43
CA GLY A 103 20.26 -3.59 -32.55
C GLY A 103 19.43 -4.70 -33.21
N LEU A 104 18.62 -5.43 -32.44
CA LEU A 104 17.92 -6.64 -32.92
C LEU A 104 17.08 -6.38 -34.19
N TYR A 105 16.27 -5.32 -34.21
CA TYR A 105 15.38 -4.96 -35.32
C TYR A 105 15.95 -3.89 -36.27
N SER A 106 17.27 -3.73 -36.28
CA SER A 106 17.98 -2.70 -37.04
C SER A 106 18.11 -3.06 -38.53
N SER A 107 18.50 -2.10 -39.36
CA SER A 107 18.80 -2.36 -40.78
C SER A 107 20.05 -3.23 -40.99
N GLY A 108 21.03 -3.16 -40.08
CA GLY A 108 22.27 -3.95 -40.11
C GLY A 108 22.20 -5.28 -39.35
N SER A 109 21.03 -5.71 -38.89
CA SER A 109 20.85 -6.97 -38.14
C SER A 109 19.65 -7.75 -38.68
N THR A 110 18.79 -8.32 -37.83
CA THR A 110 17.71 -9.23 -38.25
C THR A 110 16.57 -8.53 -39.00
N GLY A 111 16.52 -7.19 -39.03
CA GLY A 111 15.44 -6.43 -39.65
C GLY A 111 14.15 -6.49 -38.84
N LEU A 112 13.04 -5.96 -39.40
CA LEU A 112 11.73 -6.11 -38.75
C LEU A 112 11.27 -7.57 -38.84
N PRO A 113 10.45 -8.06 -37.90
CA PRO A 113 9.87 -9.40 -38.00
C PRO A 113 9.16 -9.62 -39.34
N THR A 114 9.29 -10.81 -39.90
CA THR A 114 8.57 -11.22 -41.13
C THR A 114 7.13 -11.64 -40.84
N THR A 115 6.83 -11.96 -39.59
CA THR A 115 5.49 -12.32 -39.12
C THR A 115 5.12 -11.45 -37.93
N THR A 116 3.91 -10.93 -37.95
CA THR A 116 3.36 -10.21 -36.80
C THR A 116 3.20 -11.16 -35.63
N ARG A 117 3.69 -10.75 -34.45
CA ARG A 117 3.42 -11.41 -33.18
C ARG A 117 3.03 -10.39 -32.14
N VAL A 118 2.20 -10.86 -31.22
CA VAL A 118 1.69 -10.06 -30.10
C VAL A 118 2.47 -10.45 -28.83
N PRO A 119 3.01 -9.47 -28.08
CA PRO A 119 3.62 -9.73 -26.78
C PRO A 119 2.65 -10.41 -25.82
N ARG A 120 3.18 -11.21 -24.91
CA ARG A 120 2.39 -11.88 -23.88
C ARG A 120 2.85 -11.44 -22.51
N ILE A 121 1.90 -11.13 -21.62
CA ILE A 121 2.16 -10.89 -20.20
C ILE A 121 1.91 -12.19 -19.44
N ILE A 122 2.82 -12.52 -18.52
CA ILE A 122 2.68 -13.67 -17.63
C ILE A 122 2.46 -13.16 -16.21
N ILE A 123 1.25 -13.38 -15.70
CA ILE A 123 0.91 -13.17 -14.30
C ILE A 123 1.25 -14.44 -13.54
N HIS A 124 2.45 -14.47 -12.96
CA HIS A 124 2.98 -15.64 -12.25
C HIS A 124 2.67 -15.62 -10.75
N ASN A 125 2.15 -14.52 -10.22
CA ASN A 125 1.78 -14.37 -8.81
C ASN A 125 0.37 -13.74 -8.69
N ALA A 126 -0.50 -14.38 -7.90
CA ALA A 126 -1.84 -13.90 -7.59
C ALA A 126 -1.87 -12.52 -6.91
N ALA A 127 -0.88 -12.18 -6.09
CA ALA A 127 -0.77 -10.89 -5.42
C ALA A 127 -0.45 -9.74 -6.38
N PHE A 128 0.39 -9.98 -7.40
CA PHE A 128 0.55 -9.02 -8.51
C PHE A 128 -0.73 -8.98 -9.35
N GLY A 129 -1.33 -10.15 -9.60
CA GLY A 129 -2.61 -10.29 -10.29
C GLY A 129 -3.71 -9.42 -9.69
N LYS A 130 -3.81 -9.33 -8.36
CA LYS A 130 -4.74 -8.42 -7.66
C LYS A 130 -4.51 -6.95 -8.01
N VAL A 131 -3.25 -6.49 -8.11
CA VAL A 131 -2.93 -5.09 -8.44
C VAL A 131 -3.41 -4.75 -9.86
N VAL A 132 -3.19 -5.66 -10.81
CA VAL A 132 -3.53 -5.45 -12.23
C VAL A 132 -4.93 -5.94 -12.62
N GLY A 133 -5.64 -6.61 -11.72
CA GLY A 133 -6.96 -7.21 -11.98
C GLY A 133 -6.92 -8.45 -12.88
N LEU A 134 -5.83 -9.21 -12.91
CA LEU A 134 -5.71 -10.43 -13.73
C LEU A 134 -5.42 -11.66 -12.87
N THR A 135 -6.13 -12.77 -13.09
CA THR A 135 -5.77 -14.07 -12.49
C THR A 135 -4.41 -14.54 -12.99
N THR A 136 -3.76 -15.42 -12.23
CA THR A 136 -2.51 -16.04 -12.67
C THR A 136 -2.70 -16.76 -13.99
N GLY A 137 -1.80 -16.52 -14.95
CA GLY A 137 -1.96 -17.00 -16.32
C GLY A 137 -1.11 -16.21 -17.29
N THR A 138 -1.21 -16.57 -18.57
CA THR A 138 -0.58 -15.83 -19.66
C THR A 138 -1.64 -15.17 -20.51
N TYR A 139 -1.45 -13.90 -20.85
CA TYR A 139 -2.38 -13.12 -21.67
C TYR A 139 -1.64 -12.52 -22.87
N PRO A 140 -2.11 -12.73 -24.11
CA PRO A 140 -3.13 -13.70 -24.49
C PRO A 140 -2.76 -15.17 -24.15
N SER A 141 -3.77 -16.01 -23.94
CA SER A 141 -3.60 -17.41 -23.50
C SER A 141 -2.90 -18.29 -24.53
N ALA A 142 -2.99 -17.92 -25.81
CA ALA A 142 -2.24 -18.50 -26.91
C ALA A 142 -1.43 -17.43 -27.66
N PRO A 143 -0.36 -17.81 -28.39
CA PRO A 143 0.33 -16.89 -29.29
C PRO A 143 -0.64 -16.29 -30.32
N ALA A 144 -0.60 -14.97 -30.48
CA ALA A 144 -1.47 -14.25 -31.40
C ALA A 144 -0.66 -13.42 -32.40
N THR A 145 -1.28 -13.12 -33.54
CA THR A 145 -0.74 -12.30 -34.62
C THR A 145 -1.54 -11.01 -34.84
N VAL A 146 -2.64 -10.82 -34.10
CA VAL A 146 -3.55 -9.67 -34.23
C VAL A 146 -3.65 -8.96 -32.88
N SER A 147 -3.59 -7.63 -32.88
CA SER A 147 -3.75 -6.84 -31.67
C SER A 147 -5.05 -7.18 -30.94
N SER A 148 -5.01 -7.18 -29.61
CA SER A 148 -6.15 -7.54 -28.77
C SER A 148 -6.13 -6.75 -27.48
N ALA A 149 -7.30 -6.52 -26.89
CA ALA A 149 -7.42 -5.98 -25.54
C ALA A 149 -7.90 -7.08 -24.58
N GLN A 150 -7.36 -7.10 -23.37
CA GLN A 150 -7.83 -7.93 -22.28
C GLN A 150 -8.33 -7.03 -21.16
N LEU A 151 -9.61 -7.13 -20.83
CA LEU A 151 -10.14 -6.55 -19.60
C LEU A 151 -9.73 -7.41 -18.40
N SER A 152 -9.50 -6.73 -17.27
CA SER A 152 -9.27 -7.36 -15.98
C SER A 152 -10.40 -8.35 -15.67
N ASN A 153 -10.05 -9.59 -15.34
CA ASN A 153 -11.01 -10.64 -14.97
C ASN A 153 -11.20 -10.74 -13.44
N THR A 154 -10.47 -9.92 -12.68
CA THR A 154 -10.68 -9.67 -11.25
C THR A 154 -10.68 -8.16 -11.01
N ILE A 155 -11.30 -7.73 -9.91
CA ILE A 155 -11.33 -6.31 -9.53
C ILE A 155 -9.91 -5.87 -9.18
N PRO A 156 -9.33 -4.86 -9.86
CA PRO A 156 -8.00 -4.36 -9.52
C PRO A 156 -7.95 -3.76 -8.11
N GLN A 157 -6.89 -4.03 -7.36
CA GLN A 157 -6.67 -3.49 -6.03
C GLN A 157 -5.67 -2.33 -6.11
N ILE A 158 -6.19 -1.09 -6.22
CA ILE A 158 -5.38 0.14 -6.35
C ILE A 158 -4.67 0.49 -5.03
N HIS A 159 -5.17 0.03 -3.88
CA HIS A 159 -4.52 0.23 -2.58
C HIS A 159 -4.66 -1.03 -1.68
N PRO A 160 -3.63 -1.44 -0.92
CA PRO A 160 -3.64 -2.69 -0.17
C PRO A 160 -4.51 -2.53 1.08
N THR A 161 -4.49 -1.32 1.65
CA THR A 161 -5.14 -0.96 2.90
C THR A 161 -6.24 0.06 2.67
N SER A 162 -7.47 -0.27 3.06
CA SER A 162 -8.61 0.66 3.03
C SER A 162 -8.76 1.43 4.34
N SER A 163 -8.30 0.85 5.45
CA SER A 163 -8.33 1.45 6.78
C SER A 163 -7.13 1.04 7.62
N TYR A 164 -6.60 1.99 8.35
CA TYR A 164 -5.57 1.84 9.35
C TYR A 164 -6.19 1.65 10.73
N ILE A 165 -5.88 0.52 11.36
CA ILE A 165 -6.31 0.17 12.71
C ILE A 165 -5.16 0.45 13.65
N VAL A 166 -5.35 1.37 14.60
CA VAL A 166 -4.38 1.72 15.63
C VAL A 166 -4.61 0.81 16.82
N ARG A 167 -3.62 -0.03 17.11
CA ARG A 167 -3.56 -0.89 18.29
C ARG A 167 -2.62 -0.30 19.32
N TYR A 168 -2.99 -0.41 20.58
CA TYR A 168 -2.26 0.14 21.71
C TYR A 168 -2.32 -0.82 22.89
N ASP A 169 -1.14 -1.26 23.35
CA ASP A 169 -0.99 -2.33 24.35
C ASP A 169 -1.57 -2.00 25.74
N LEU A 170 -1.82 -0.72 26.01
CA LEU A 170 -2.43 -0.28 27.27
C LEU A 170 -3.96 -0.39 27.25
N ILE A 171 -4.60 -0.57 26.09
CA ILE A 171 -6.06 -0.57 25.98
C ILE A 171 -6.63 -1.86 26.57
N LYS A 172 -7.66 -1.67 27.39
CA LYS A 172 -8.40 -2.73 28.06
C LYS A 172 -9.81 -2.80 27.46
N ASN A 173 -10.09 -3.89 26.76
CA ASN A 173 -11.44 -4.25 26.35
C ASN A 173 -11.69 -5.73 26.69
N GLU A 174 -12.59 -5.99 27.64
CA GLU A 174 -12.91 -7.34 28.12
C GLU A 174 -13.94 -8.07 27.24
N TYR A 175 -14.55 -7.39 26.27
CA TYR A 175 -15.65 -7.93 25.46
C TYR A 175 -15.19 -8.58 24.15
N VAL A 176 -13.92 -8.42 23.76
CA VAL A 176 -13.39 -8.93 22.48
C VAL A 176 -11.97 -9.50 22.66
N ALA A 177 -11.65 -10.53 21.86
CA ALA A 177 -10.35 -11.19 21.90
C ALA A 177 -9.18 -10.27 21.46
N SER A 178 -9.44 -9.35 20.52
CA SER A 178 -8.49 -8.31 20.09
C SER A 178 -8.82 -6.98 20.76
N GLY A 179 -8.64 -6.94 22.08
CA GLY A 179 -9.07 -5.84 22.93
C GLY A 179 -8.20 -4.58 22.91
N ASP A 180 -7.18 -4.52 22.05
CA ASP A 180 -6.15 -3.49 22.04
C ASP A 180 -6.41 -2.36 21.03
N ILE A 181 -7.57 -2.32 20.37
CA ILE A 181 -7.90 -1.30 19.38
C ILE A 181 -8.19 0.04 20.07
N LEU A 182 -7.40 1.07 19.73
CA LEU A 182 -7.55 2.43 20.23
C LEU A 182 -8.36 3.32 19.28
N SER A 183 -8.13 3.21 17.97
CA SER A 183 -8.78 4.02 16.95
C SER A 183 -8.66 3.35 15.59
N ALA A 184 -9.50 3.75 14.64
CA ALA A 184 -9.30 3.46 13.22
C ALA A 184 -9.37 4.76 12.42
N PHE A 185 -8.64 4.84 11.32
CA PHE A 185 -8.71 5.94 10.36
C PHE A 185 -8.50 5.41 8.94
N ASN A 186 -8.68 6.27 7.94
CA ASN A 186 -8.33 5.98 6.56
C ASN A 186 -7.38 7.07 6.05
N ARG A 187 -6.81 6.88 4.86
CA ARG A 187 -5.92 7.86 4.24
C ARG A 187 -6.63 9.14 3.77
N GLY A 188 -7.97 9.21 3.84
CA GLY A 188 -8.75 10.24 3.19
C GLY A 188 -8.39 10.37 1.71
N ASP A 189 -8.13 11.59 1.27
CA ASP A 189 -7.73 11.90 -0.11
C ASP A 189 -6.21 11.83 -0.35
N ALA A 190 -5.41 11.46 0.66
CA ALA A 190 -3.97 11.45 0.56
C ALA A 190 -3.49 10.43 -0.50
N GLN A 191 -2.87 10.95 -1.56
CA GLN A 191 -2.22 10.14 -2.59
C GLN A 191 -0.92 9.54 -2.06
N VAL A 192 -0.34 8.60 -2.81
CA VAL A 192 0.98 8.02 -2.46
C VAL A 192 2.01 9.14 -2.35
N GLY A 193 2.79 9.15 -1.27
CA GLY A 193 3.78 10.17 -0.94
C GLY A 193 3.21 11.42 -0.27
N GLN A 194 1.89 11.59 -0.17
CA GLN A 194 1.29 12.73 0.53
C GLN A 194 1.10 12.48 2.02
N LEU A 195 0.94 13.56 2.79
CA LEU A 195 0.69 13.48 4.22
C LEU A 195 -0.73 12.97 4.51
N ILE A 196 -0.83 11.89 5.27
CA ILE A 196 -2.03 11.46 5.96
C ILE A 196 -2.11 12.23 7.28
N SER A 197 -3.21 12.95 7.48
CA SER A 197 -3.47 13.74 8.69
C SER A 197 -4.80 13.31 9.30
N TYR A 198 -4.72 12.52 10.36
CA TYR A 198 -5.88 12.10 11.14
C TYR A 198 -6.00 12.98 12.38
N LYS A 199 -7.12 13.70 12.47
CA LYS A 199 -7.49 14.55 13.62
C LYS A 199 -8.96 14.31 13.93
N PRO A 200 -9.30 13.44 14.91
CA PRO A 200 -10.69 13.14 15.22
C PRO A 200 -11.44 14.41 15.66
N SER A 201 -12.64 14.61 15.13
CA SER A 201 -13.52 15.72 15.51
C SER A 201 -14.02 15.61 16.95
N GLN A 202 -14.10 14.37 17.45
CA GLN A 202 -14.41 14.04 18.83
C GLN A 202 -13.51 12.90 19.30
N TYR A 203 -12.97 13.01 20.52
CA TYR A 203 -12.09 11.99 21.07
C TYR A 203 -12.90 10.77 21.54
N ALA A 204 -12.62 9.61 20.93
CA ALA A 204 -13.08 8.32 21.44
C ALA A 204 -12.15 7.89 22.58
N TRP A 205 -12.67 7.94 23.81
CA TRP A 205 -11.91 7.59 25.01
C TRP A 205 -12.05 6.10 25.31
N MET A 206 -10.92 5.41 25.30
CA MET A 206 -10.82 3.98 25.57
C MET A 206 -10.22 3.74 26.94
N ASN A 207 -10.70 2.71 27.63
CA ASN A 207 -10.21 2.35 28.96
C ASN A 207 -8.79 1.78 28.87
N CYS A 208 -7.91 2.21 29.78
CA CYS A 208 -6.59 1.62 29.96
C CYS A 208 -6.62 0.50 31.02
N HIS A 209 -5.67 -0.44 30.91
CA HIS A 209 -5.32 -1.34 32.01
C HIS A 209 -4.74 -0.54 33.18
N ASN A 210 -5.09 -0.96 34.40
CA ASN A 210 -4.46 -0.42 35.61
C ASN A 210 -3.12 -1.12 35.86
N GLY A 211 -2.16 -0.39 36.44
CA GLY A 211 -0.86 -0.90 36.86
C GLY A 211 0.32 -0.11 36.29
N ALA A 212 1.49 -0.33 36.88
CA ALA A 212 2.73 0.33 36.49
C ALA A 212 3.28 -0.21 35.15
N ARG A 213 3.67 0.69 34.25
CA ARG A 213 4.34 0.35 32.98
C ARG A 213 5.61 1.16 32.82
N THR A 214 6.69 0.50 32.41
CA THR A 214 7.95 1.14 32.01
C THR A 214 7.93 1.63 30.56
N SER A 215 7.03 1.06 29.75
CA SER A 215 6.83 1.46 28.36
C SER A 215 5.41 1.15 27.89
N ILE A 216 5.04 1.80 26.80
CA ILE A 216 3.79 1.59 26.07
C ILE A 216 4.11 1.44 24.57
N THR A 217 3.27 0.72 23.84
CA THR A 217 3.52 0.34 22.45
C THR A 217 2.29 0.56 21.59
N ILE A 218 2.44 1.33 20.51
CA ILE A 218 1.43 1.51 19.47
C ILE A 218 1.85 0.76 18.22
N SER A 219 0.89 0.17 17.52
CA SER A 219 1.10 -0.45 16.22
C SER A 219 -0.05 -0.14 15.26
N ILE A 220 0.26 -0.03 13.96
CA ILE A 220 -0.74 0.18 12.92
C ILE A 220 -0.90 -1.08 12.06
N PHE A 221 -2.14 -1.54 11.95
CA PHE A 221 -2.57 -2.69 11.17
C PHE A 221 -3.52 -2.27 10.05
N ASN A 222 -3.68 -3.12 9.04
CA ASN A 222 -4.68 -2.93 8.00
C ASN A 222 -6.02 -3.61 8.36
N GLN A 223 -7.00 -3.50 7.48
CA GLN A 223 -8.34 -4.10 7.63
C GLN A 223 -8.34 -5.63 7.76
N ASN A 224 -7.26 -6.30 7.37
CA ASN A 224 -7.10 -7.76 7.45
C ASN A 224 -6.24 -8.18 8.64
N ASP A 225 -6.10 -7.31 9.64
CA ASP A 225 -5.28 -7.53 10.84
C ASP A 225 -3.82 -7.91 10.54
N THR A 226 -3.27 -7.35 9.47
CA THR A 226 -1.86 -7.48 9.13
C THR A 226 -1.14 -6.17 9.41
N LYS A 227 0.05 -6.21 10.00
CA LYS A 227 0.86 -5.00 10.19
C LYS A 227 1.09 -4.31 8.85
N VAL A 228 0.88 -3.00 8.82
CA VAL A 228 1.19 -2.20 7.63
C VAL A 228 2.68 -2.00 7.56
N LYS A 229 3.25 -1.99 6.35
CA LYS A 229 4.64 -1.63 6.12
C LYS A 229 4.73 -0.24 5.49
N PHE A 230 5.29 0.70 6.23
CA PHE A 230 5.56 2.06 5.77
C PHE A 230 7.01 2.18 5.29
N ARG A 231 7.23 2.84 4.15
CA ARG A 231 8.59 3.10 3.64
C ARG A 231 9.22 4.33 4.29
N ASP A 232 8.41 5.31 4.64
CA ASP A 232 8.84 6.50 5.36
C ASP A 232 8.68 6.28 6.87
N THR A 233 9.70 6.66 7.64
CA THR A 233 9.72 6.55 9.11
C THR A 233 9.25 7.84 9.80
N SER A 234 9.04 8.91 9.04
CA SER A 234 8.59 10.22 9.53
C SER A 234 7.14 10.16 9.96
N VAL A 235 6.92 10.35 11.27
CA VAL A 235 5.62 10.20 11.90
C VAL A 235 5.52 11.10 13.14
N SER A 236 4.31 11.53 13.44
CA SER A 236 3.94 12.19 14.70
C SER A 236 2.60 11.64 15.18
N ILE A 237 2.62 10.88 16.27
CA ILE A 237 1.43 10.37 16.95
C ILE A 237 1.30 11.11 18.27
N MET A 238 0.15 11.72 18.51
CA MET A 238 -0.17 12.40 19.76
C MET A 238 -1.32 11.68 20.44
N LEU A 239 -1.07 11.22 21.66
CA LEU A 239 -2.05 10.57 22.53
C LEU A 239 -2.43 11.49 23.68
N LEU A 240 -3.72 11.48 24.03
CA LEU A 240 -4.23 12.07 25.26
C LEU A 240 -4.47 10.96 26.29
N LEU A 241 -4.10 11.24 27.52
CA LEU A 241 -4.44 10.43 28.68
C LEU A 241 -5.16 11.30 29.71
N ARG A 242 -6.22 10.77 30.32
CA ARG A 242 -6.93 11.45 31.39
C ARG A 242 -7.38 10.47 32.48
N PRO A 243 -7.50 10.93 33.74
CA PRO A 243 -8.23 10.18 34.76
C PRO A 243 -9.69 9.95 34.33
N LYS A 244 -10.21 8.77 34.60
CA LYS A 244 -11.63 8.44 34.57
C LYS A 244 -12.30 9.18 35.73
N LYS A 245 -13.55 9.57 35.51
CA LYS A 245 -14.40 10.08 36.59
C LYS A 245 -14.99 8.91 37.36
#